data_AF-H6PUB5-F1
#
_entry.id   AF-H6PUB5-F1
#
_cell.length_a   1.000
_cell.length_b   1.000
_cell.length_c   1.000
_cell.angle_alpha   90.00
_cell.angle_beta   90.00
_cell.angle_gamma   90.00
#
_symmetry.space_group_name_H-M   'P 1'
#
loop_
_entity.id
_entity.type
_entity.pdbx_description
1 polymer ?
#
loop_
_entity_poly.entity_id
_entity_poly.type
_entity_poly.pdbx_seq_one_letter_code
_entity_poly.pdbx_strand_id
1 'polypeptide(L)'
;MSIKLDSYEQDIEDNFEKQQKIDDRSAIVLLQKFAKAHLSKKRSVTIRIAEHDIEAIKIKASKHGLPYQTYLNMLIHSDTTKL
;
A
#
# COMPACT_ATOMS: atom_id res chain seq x y z
N MET A 1 -10.14 -1.91 -33.25
CA MET A 1 -9.50 -0.57 -33.37
C MET A 1 -8.07 -0.72 -32.90
N SER A 2 -7.08 -0.44 -33.75
CA SER A 2 -5.67 -0.41 -33.34
C SER A 2 -5.42 0.94 -32.66
N ILE A 3 -5.14 0.90 -31.36
CA ILE A 3 -4.73 2.08 -30.61
C ILE A 3 -3.26 2.30 -30.97
N LYS A 4 -2.94 3.47 -31.51
CA LYS A 4 -1.56 3.85 -31.84
C LYS A 4 -0.96 4.45 -30.58
N LEU A 5 -0.16 3.67 -29.88
CA LEU A 5 0.56 4.11 -28.69
C LEU A 5 1.61 5.15 -29.09
N ASP A 6 1.73 6.22 -28.31
CA ASP A 6 2.90 7.10 -28.43
C ASP A 6 4.17 6.36 -27.98
N SER A 7 5.33 6.86 -28.39
CA SER A 7 6.64 6.40 -27.92
C SER A 7 6.74 6.16 -26.42
N TYR A 8 6.11 7.00 -25.60
CA TYR A 8 6.07 6.82 -24.15
C TYR A 8 5.20 5.63 -23.73
N GLU A 9 4.02 5.48 -24.33
CA GLU A 9 3.06 4.43 -24.00
C GLU A 9 3.55 3.06 -24.47
N GLN A 10 4.21 3.00 -25.64
CA GLN A 10 4.83 1.79 -26.15
C GLN A 10 6.00 1.32 -25.27
N ASP A 11 6.83 2.25 -24.76
CA ASP A 11 7.92 1.92 -23.83
C ASP A 11 7.38 1.32 -22.52
N ILE A 12 6.26 1.82 -22.01
CA ILE A 12 5.59 1.24 -20.84
C ILE A 12 5.11 -0.17 -21.15
N GLU A 13 4.44 -0.40 -22.28
CA GLU A 13 3.93 -1.73 -22.67
C GLU A 13 5.07 -2.75 -22.85
N ASP A 14 6.14 -2.36 -23.54
CA ASP A 14 7.30 -3.21 -23.85
C ASP A 14 8.12 -3.60 -22.61
N ASN A 15 8.06 -2.77 -21.55
CA ASN A 15 8.77 -2.96 -20.29
C ASN A 15 7.87 -3.35 -19.13
N PHE A 16 6.55 -3.42 -19.32
CA PHE A 16 5.59 -3.76 -18.26
C PHE A 16 5.90 -5.11 -17.62
N GLU A 17 6.27 -6.11 -18.43
CA GLU A 17 6.65 -7.45 -17.95
C GLU A 17 8.14 -7.58 -17.58
N LYS A 18 8.98 -6.63 -18.02
CA LYS A 18 10.42 -6.65 -17.74
C LYS A 18 10.70 -5.81 -16.51
N GLN A 19 10.95 -6.47 -15.39
CA GLN A 19 11.46 -5.81 -14.19
C GLN A 19 12.88 -5.27 -14.46
N GLN A 20 12.97 -4.05 -15.00
CA GLN A 20 14.24 -3.41 -15.32
C GLN A 20 14.99 -3.08 -14.01
N LYS A 21 16.23 -3.58 -13.91
CA LYS A 21 17.12 -3.21 -12.80
C LYS A 21 17.67 -1.82 -13.07
N ILE A 22 17.48 -0.92 -12.11
CA ILE A 22 18.11 0.41 -12.12
C ILE A 22 19.58 0.21 -11.71
N ASP A 23 20.52 0.38 -12.63
CA ASP A 23 21.97 0.32 -12.34
C ASP A 23 22.56 1.67 -11.90
N ASP A 24 21.79 2.76 -12.04
CA ASP A 24 22.22 4.07 -11.53
C ASP A 24 22.06 4.13 -10.01
N ARG A 25 23.20 4.15 -9.31
CA ARG A 25 23.28 4.30 -7.86
C ARG A 25 22.59 5.58 -7.37
N SER A 26 22.63 6.65 -8.16
CA SER A 26 22.05 7.95 -7.79
C SER A 26 20.52 7.88 -7.74
N ALA A 27 19.91 7.30 -8.78
CA ALA A 27 18.48 7.01 -8.84
C ALA A 27 18.04 6.04 -7.74
N ILE A 28 18.81 4.98 -7.45
CA ILE A 28 18.50 4.05 -6.35
C ILE A 28 18.45 4.79 -5.00
N VAL A 29 19.45 5.61 -4.69
CA VAL A 29 19.51 6.37 -3.44
C VAL A 29 18.33 7.34 -3.33
N LEU A 30 17.97 8.00 -4.43
CA LEU A 30 16.84 8.92 -4.49
C LEU A 30 15.52 8.18 -4.26
N LEU A 31 15.29 7.05 -4.94
CA LEU A 31 14.10 6.22 -4.78
C LEU A 31 14.00 5.63 -3.37
N GLN A 32 15.10 5.16 -2.80
CA GLN A 32 15.15 4.70 -1.41
C GLN A 32 14.78 5.80 -0.43
N LYS A 33 15.27 7.03 -0.66
CA LYS A 33 14.93 8.20 0.16
C LYS A 33 13.44 8.52 0.07
N PHE A 34 12.85 8.48 -1.12
CA PHE A 34 11.42 8.69 -1.32
C PHE A 34 10.57 7.58 -0.69
N ALA A 35 10.93 6.32 -0.89
CA ALA A 35 10.25 5.18 -0.27
C ALA A 35 10.27 5.28 1.26
N LYS A 36 11.43 5.61 1.85
CA LYS A 36 11.58 5.82 3.29
C LYS A 36 10.75 7.01 3.80
N ALA A 37 10.72 8.11 3.04
CA ALA A 37 9.90 9.28 3.37
C ALA A 37 8.39 8.99 3.27
N HIS A 38 7.98 8.13 2.35
CA HIS A 38 6.58 7.73 2.19
C HIS A 38 6.12 6.81 3.34
N LEU A 39 6.91 5.78 3.66
CA LEU A 39 6.64 4.83 4.74
C LEU A 39 6.62 5.46 6.14
N SER A 40 7.37 6.55 6.34
CA SER A 40 7.46 7.23 7.64
C SER A 40 6.34 8.23 7.91
N LYS A 41 5.57 8.64 6.90
CA LYS A 41 4.45 9.56 7.07
C LYS A 41 3.22 8.83 7.63
N LYS A 42 3.15 8.74 8.96
CA LYS A 42 1.96 8.26 9.68
C LYS A 42 1.14 9.44 10.17
N ARG A 43 -0.19 9.37 10.03
CA ARG A 43 -1.15 10.35 10.55
C ARG A 43 -2.07 9.63 11.52
N SER A 44 -2.32 10.22 12.69
CA SER A 44 -3.32 9.71 13.63
C SER A 44 -4.72 10.09 13.13
N VAL A 45 -5.67 9.18 13.30
CA VAL A 45 -7.08 9.39 12.98
C VAL A 45 -7.91 8.91 14.16
N THR A 46 -8.87 9.72 14.60
CA THR A 46 -9.86 9.34 15.62
C THR A 46 -11.16 9.00 14.92
N ILE A 47 -11.66 7.78 15.12
CA ILE A 47 -12.89 7.27 14.52
C ILE A 47 -13.89 7.00 15.64
N ARG A 48 -15.14 7.43 15.46
CA ARG A 48 -16.25 7.03 16.33
C ARG A 48 -16.85 5.75 15.79
N ILE A 49 -16.99 4.75 16.65
CA ILE A 49 -17.48 3.41 16.29
C ILE A 49 -18.57 3.04 17.29
N ALA A 50 -19.57 2.29 16.85
CA ALA A 50 -20.59 1.80 17.76
C ALA A 50 -19.99 0.80 18.76
N GLU A 51 -20.53 0.75 19.98
CA GLU A 51 -20.00 -0.10 21.04
C GLU A 51 -20.05 -1.60 20.67
N HIS A 52 -21.15 -2.03 20.06
CA HIS A 52 -21.32 -3.42 19.59
C HIS A 52 -20.29 -3.82 18.52
N ASP A 53 -19.89 -2.88 17.66
CA ASP A 53 -18.86 -3.13 16.64
C ASP A 53 -17.49 -3.32 17.30
N ILE A 54 -17.17 -2.52 18.32
CA ILE A 54 -15.92 -2.65 19.08
C ILE A 54 -15.81 -4.03 19.73
N GLU A 55 -16.90 -4.52 20.31
CA GLU A 55 -16.94 -5.87 20.88
C GLU A 55 -16.77 -6.95 19.81
N ALA A 56 -17.47 -6.85 18.68
CA ALA A 56 -17.34 -7.77 17.57
C ALA A 56 -15.91 -7.79 17.00
N ILE A 57 -15.26 -6.63 16.89
CA ILE A 57 -13.87 -6.49 16.45
C ILE A 57 -12.92 -7.17 17.44
N LYS A 58 -13.10 -6.98 18.75
CA LYS A 58 -12.28 -7.65 19.78
C LYS A 58 -12.40 -9.16 19.70
N ILE A 59 -13.60 -9.69 19.49
CA ILE A 59 -13.83 -11.13 19.32
C ILE A 59 -13.11 -11.64 18.07
N LYS A 60 -13.26 -10.96 16.93
CA LYS A 60 -12.57 -11.33 15.68
C LYS A 60 -11.06 -11.28 15.84
N ALA A 61 -10.52 -10.23 16.43
CA ALA A 61 -9.08 -10.08 16.66
C ALA A 61 -8.53 -11.20 17.57
N SER A 62 -9.28 -11.55 18.63
CA SER A 62 -8.93 -12.67 19.52
C SER A 62 -8.87 -14.00 18.78
N LYS A 63 -9.81 -14.27 17.86
CA LYS A 63 -9.77 -15.47 16.99
C LYS A 63 -8.51 -15.54 16.12
N HIS A 64 -7.95 -14.39 15.74
CA HIS A 64 -6.69 -14.30 15.00
C HIS A 64 -5.46 -14.24 15.91
N GLY A 65 -5.61 -14.27 17.24
CA GLY A 65 -4.50 -14.11 18.18
C GLY A 65 -3.86 -12.72 18.16
N LEU A 66 -4.59 -11.69 17.73
CA LEU A 66 -4.09 -10.33 17.54
C LEU A 66 -4.77 -9.34 18.50
N PRO A 67 -4.07 -8.28 18.94
CA PRO A 67 -4.70 -7.12 19.57
C PRO A 67 -5.72 -6.46 18.61
N TYR A 68 -6.84 -5.98 19.15
CA TYR A 68 -7.91 -5.38 18.33
C TYR A 68 -7.43 -4.16 17.51
N GLN A 69 -6.47 -3.40 18.02
CA GLN A 69 -5.87 -2.25 17.32
C GLN A 69 -5.03 -2.71 16.12
N THR A 70 -4.28 -3.81 16.28
CA THR A 70 -3.51 -4.42 15.19
C THR A 70 -4.43 -4.97 14.11
N TYR A 71 -5.53 -5.60 14.51
CA TYR A 71 -6.55 -6.10 13.58
C TYR A 71 -7.20 -4.97 12.79
N LEU A 72 -7.55 -3.85 13.44
CA LEU A 72 -8.06 -2.65 12.77
C LEU A 72 -7.06 -2.08 11.75
N ASN A 73 -5.79 -1.96 12.12
CA ASN A 73 -4.74 -1.50 11.21
C ASN A 73 -4.59 -2.43 10.00
N MET A 74 -4.66 -3.75 10.22
CA MET A 74 -4.61 -4.74 9.15
C MET A 74 -5.78 -4.55 8.17
N LEU A 75 -7.01 -4.38 8.68
CA LEU A 75 -8.19 -4.17 7.84
C LEU A 75 -8.06 -2.91 6.98
N ILE A 76 -7.68 -1.78 7.59
CA ILE A 76 -7.47 -0.52 6.86
C ILE A 76 -6.41 -0.70 5.77
N HIS A 77 -5.29 -1.33 6.11
CA HIS A 77 -4.23 -1.58 5.14
C HIS A 77 -4.72 -2.48 3.98
N SER A 78 -5.42 -3.57 4.30
CA SER A 78 -5.92 -4.52 3.30
C SER A 78 -6.89 -3.91 2.30
N ASP A 79 -7.65 -2.89 2.73
CA ASP A 79 -8.57 -2.15 1.86
C ASP A 79 -7.81 -1.18 0.94
N THR A 80 -6.83 -0.45 1.49
CA THR A 80 -6.03 0.53 0.71
C THR A 80 -5.05 -0.10 -0.29
N THR A 81 -4.57 -1.32 -0.03
CA THR A 81 -3.58 -2.00 -0.89
C THR A 81 -4.19 -2.58 -2.18
N LYS A 82 -5.52 -2.60 -2.31
CA LYS A 82 -6.23 -3.12 -3.49
C LYS A 82 -6.61 -2.05 -4.54
N LEU A 83 -6.07 -0.84 -4.41
CA LEU A 83 -6.17 0.22 -5.42
C LEU A 83 -5.03 0.08 -6.45
#